data_AF-A0AAD7N414-F1
#
_entry.id   AF-A0AAD7N414-F1
#
_cell.length_a   1.000
_cell.length_b   1.000
_cell.length_c   1.000
_cell.angle_alpha   90.00
_cell.angle_beta   90.00
_cell.angle_gamma   90.00
#
_symmetry.space_group_name_H-M   'P 1'
#
loop_
_entity.id
_entity.type
_entity.pdbx_description
1 polymer ?
#
loop_
_entity_poly.entity_id
_entity_poly.type
_entity_poly.pdbx_seq_one_letter_code
_entity_poly.pdbx_strand_id
1 'polypeptide(L)'
;IRALQLSRREPKLEEASNRLRETRRRAIEDLHKRYHFRFDFADYEEGMYVWLRESKLDEIKGDKEKWTYSGPYIIHQKRDRDSFVLRELSGAVLKGHINIRRLRLFYFRPDNQTLRTSL
;
A
#
# COMPACT_ATOMS: atom_id res chain seq x y z
N ILE A 1 -32.42 6.64 -47.02
CA ILE A 1 -30.94 6.51 -47.00
C ILE A 1 -30.32 6.92 -45.65
N ARG A 2 -30.75 8.02 -45.01
CA ARG A 2 -30.21 8.48 -43.69
C ARG A 2 -30.51 7.56 -42.49
N ALA A 3 -31.73 7.03 -42.40
CA ALA A 3 -32.12 6.11 -41.31
C ALA A 3 -31.28 4.82 -41.28
N LEU A 4 -30.93 4.27 -42.45
CA LEU A 4 -30.02 3.12 -42.62
C LEU A 4 -28.56 3.42 -42.22
N GLN A 5 -28.13 4.68 -42.31
CA GLN A 5 -26.80 5.09 -41.86
C GLN A 5 -26.74 5.24 -40.34
N LEU A 6 -27.81 5.75 -39.72
CA LEU A 6 -27.96 5.82 -38.26
C LEU A 6 -28.04 4.42 -37.62
N SER A 7 -28.84 3.52 -38.18
CA SER A 7 -28.95 2.14 -37.69
C SER A 7 -27.69 1.30 -37.88
N ARG A 8 -26.79 1.65 -38.80
CA ARG A 8 -25.46 1.05 -38.95
C ARG A 8 -24.40 1.69 -38.03
N ARG A 9 -24.66 2.90 -37.54
CA ARG A 9 -23.77 3.65 -36.63
C ARG A 9 -23.93 3.19 -35.19
N GLU A 10 -25.15 2.92 -34.74
CA GLU A 10 -25.44 2.37 -33.41
C GLU A 10 -24.71 1.05 -33.10
N PRO A 11 -24.76 0.00 -33.95
CA PRO A 11 -24.07 -1.25 -33.68
C PRO A 11 -22.54 -1.07 -33.70
N LYS A 12 -22.01 -0.20 -34.57
CA LYS A 12 -20.57 0.13 -34.59
C LYS A 12 -20.14 0.91 -33.34
N LEU A 13 -20.99 1.77 -32.80
CA LEU A 13 -20.73 2.49 -31.54
C LEU A 13 -20.75 1.53 -30.35
N GLU A 14 -21.65 0.55 -30.36
CA GLU A 14 -21.74 -0.48 -29.34
C GLU A 14 -20.53 -1.42 -29.37
N GLU A 15 -20.12 -1.88 -30.55
CA GLU A 15 -18.88 -2.65 -30.75
C GLU A 15 -17.64 -1.87 -30.25
N ALA A 16 -17.54 -0.58 -30.60
CA ALA A 16 -16.43 0.26 -30.15
C ALA A 16 -16.41 0.44 -28.61
N SER A 17 -17.58 0.62 -27.99
CA SER A 17 -17.73 0.70 -26.54
C SER A 17 -17.32 -0.60 -25.83
N ASN A 18 -17.76 -1.75 -26.36
CA ASN A 18 -17.40 -3.06 -25.84
C ASN A 18 -15.89 -3.33 -25.96
N ARG A 19 -15.28 -2.98 -27.10
CA ARG A 19 -13.83 -3.08 -27.31
C ARG A 19 -13.04 -2.18 -26.36
N LEU A 20 -13.56 -0.99 -26.03
CA LEU A 20 -12.97 -0.08 -25.05
C LEU A 20 -13.06 -0.65 -23.62
N ARG A 21 -14.18 -1.29 -23.27
CA ARG A 21 -14.35 -1.97 -21.98
C ARG A 21 -13.40 -3.14 -21.82
N GLU A 22 -13.25 -3.96 -22.86
CA GLU A 22 -12.31 -5.09 -22.85
C GLU A 22 -10.86 -4.65 -22.70
N THR A 23 -10.44 -3.61 -23.43
CA THR A 23 -9.08 -3.08 -23.33
C THR A 23 -8.81 -2.48 -21.94
N ARG A 24 -9.77 -1.77 -21.35
CA ARG A 24 -9.66 -1.30 -19.96
C ARG A 24 -9.54 -2.44 -18.96
N ARG A 25 -10.35 -3.50 -19.12
CA ARG A 25 -10.27 -4.69 -18.26
C ARG A 25 -8.89 -5.34 -18.33
N ARG A 26 -8.36 -5.58 -19.54
CA ARG A 26 -7.01 -6.14 -19.72
C ARG A 26 -5.93 -5.24 -19.12
N ALA A 27 -6.04 -3.93 -19.26
CA ALA A 27 -5.08 -2.99 -18.68
C ALA A 27 -5.06 -3.05 -17.14
N ILE A 28 -6.22 -3.22 -16.50
CA ILE A 28 -6.33 -3.44 -15.05
C ILE A 28 -5.69 -4.78 -14.67
N GLU A 29 -6.02 -5.86 -15.38
CA GLU A 29 -5.45 -7.18 -15.12
C GLU A 29 -3.92 -7.20 -15.28
N ASP A 30 -3.38 -6.56 -16.32
CA ASP A 30 -1.93 -6.40 -16.53
C ASP A 30 -1.27 -5.52 -15.48
N LEU A 31 -1.98 -4.50 -14.97
CA LEU A 31 -1.51 -3.68 -13.86
C LEU A 31 -1.41 -4.54 -12.59
N HIS A 32 -2.47 -5.28 -12.27
CA HIS A 32 -2.50 -6.20 -11.13
C HIS A 32 -1.41 -7.26 -11.25
N LYS A 33 -1.25 -7.90 -12.41
CA LYS A 33 -0.22 -8.93 -12.63
C LYS A 33 1.21 -8.39 -12.47
N ARG A 34 1.50 -7.20 -13.01
CA ARG A 34 2.83 -6.57 -12.89
C ARG A 34 3.16 -6.16 -11.46
N TYR A 35 2.14 -5.80 -10.69
CA TYR A 35 2.32 -5.21 -9.37
C TYR A 35 1.82 -6.09 -8.22
N HIS A 36 1.44 -7.34 -8.50
CA HIS A 36 0.99 -8.32 -7.52
C HIS A 36 2.06 -8.61 -6.45
N PHE A 37 3.34 -8.48 -6.80
CA PHE A 37 4.47 -8.64 -5.88
C PHE A 37 4.78 -7.38 -5.06
N ARG A 38 4.13 -6.24 -5.35
CA ARG A 38 4.28 -5.05 -4.52
C ARG A 38 3.35 -5.21 -3.32
N PHE A 39 3.95 -5.42 -2.16
CA PHE A 39 3.25 -5.50 -0.87
C PHE A 39 2.26 -4.34 -0.74
N ASP A 40 0.99 -4.64 -0.56
CA ASP A 40 0.00 -3.59 -0.31
C ASP A 40 0.21 -3.10 1.12
N PHE A 41 0.40 -1.79 1.28
CA PHE A 41 0.72 -1.24 2.59
C PHE A 41 -0.43 -1.48 3.58
N ALA A 42 -1.65 -1.75 3.10
CA ALA A 42 -2.85 -2.04 3.91
C ALA A 42 -2.78 -3.34 4.73
N ASP A 43 -1.88 -4.27 4.38
CA ASP A 43 -1.83 -5.63 4.94
C ASP A 43 -0.95 -5.74 6.19
N TYR A 44 -0.62 -4.62 6.84
CA TYR A 44 0.09 -4.66 8.10
C TYR A 44 -0.79 -5.23 9.22
N GLU A 45 -0.22 -6.18 9.94
CA GLU A 45 -0.82 -6.87 11.09
C GLU A 45 -0.02 -6.61 12.38
N GLU A 46 -0.68 -6.83 13.52
CA GLU A 46 -0.06 -6.75 14.83
C GLU A 46 1.09 -7.76 14.96
N GLY A 47 2.21 -7.32 15.54
CA GLY A 47 3.43 -8.13 15.68
C GLY A 47 4.41 -7.99 14.52
N MET A 48 4.04 -7.37 13.40
CA MET A 48 4.95 -7.14 12.28
C MET A 48 6.00 -6.07 12.60
N TYR A 49 7.19 -6.23 12.01
CA TYR A 49 8.30 -5.29 12.14
C TYR A 49 8.29 -4.22 11.06
N VAL A 50 8.34 -2.97 11.47
CA VAL A 50 8.26 -1.81 10.58
C VAL A 50 9.31 -0.76 10.92
N TRP A 51 9.81 -0.10 9.88
CA TRP A 51 10.52 1.16 9.95
C TRP A 51 9.53 2.32 9.97
N LEU A 52 9.79 3.28 10.85
CA LEU A 52 9.03 4.51 10.93
C LEU A 52 9.75 5.62 10.18
N ARG A 53 9.06 6.28 9.27
CA ARG A 53 9.55 7.51 8.62
C ARG A 53 9.35 8.70 9.55
N GLU A 54 10.43 9.40 9.90
CA GLU A 54 10.39 10.60 10.75
C GLU A 54 9.92 11.82 9.96
N SER A 55 8.75 12.36 10.29
CA SER A 55 8.18 13.53 9.60
C SER A 55 8.96 14.82 9.86
N LYS A 56 9.65 14.92 11.00
CA LYS A 56 10.45 16.11 11.37
C LYS A 56 11.67 16.32 10.45
N LEU A 57 12.15 15.25 9.81
CA LEU A 57 13.28 15.33 8.87
C LEU A 57 12.86 15.80 7.48
N ASP A 58 11.58 15.74 7.13
CA ASP A 58 11.09 16.17 5.80
C ASP A 58 11.12 17.69 5.60
N GLU A 59 10.99 18.45 6.69
CA GLU A 59 10.99 19.92 6.65
C GLU A 59 12.41 20.50 6.52
N ILE A 60 13.44 19.71 6.82
CA ILE A 60 14.85 20.14 6.77
C ILE A 60 15.37 19.96 5.34
N LYS A 61 15.13 20.99 4.53
CA LYS A 61 15.61 21.07 3.14
C LYS A 61 17.12 21.35 3.11
N GLY A 62 17.96 20.30 3.17
CA GLY A 62 19.40 20.50 3.00
C GLY A 62 20.33 19.34 3.35
N ASP A 63 19.84 18.30 4.03
CA ASP A 63 20.72 17.30 4.63
C ASP A 63 20.54 15.92 4.00
N LYS A 64 21.18 15.71 2.84
CA LYS A 64 21.08 14.46 2.05
C LYS A 64 21.65 13.22 2.75
N GLU A 65 22.42 13.42 3.83
CA GLU A 65 23.06 12.34 4.57
C GLU A 65 22.22 11.82 5.74
N LYS A 66 21.10 12.46 6.08
CA LYS A 66 20.28 12.05 7.21
C LYS A 66 19.35 10.90 6.86
N TRP A 67 19.42 9.86 7.68
CA TRP A 67 18.56 8.70 7.60
C TRP A 67 17.12 9.12 7.93
N THR A 68 16.19 8.92 7.00
CA THR A 68 14.78 9.34 7.16
C THR A 68 13.95 8.35 7.97
N TYR A 69 14.49 7.15 8.21
CA TYR A 69 13.80 6.06 8.89
C TYR A 69 14.45 5.75 10.22
N SER A 70 13.61 5.64 11.25
CA SER A 70 14.00 5.24 12.59
C SER A 70 13.55 3.80 12.86
N GLY A 71 14.48 3.05 13.46
CA GLY A 71 14.28 1.81 14.22
C GLY A 71 13.52 0.66 13.55
N PRO A 72 13.73 -0.58 14.02
CA PRO A 72 12.69 -1.60 13.92
C PRO A 72 11.68 -1.40 15.06
N TYR A 73 10.47 -1.02 14.69
CA TYR A 73 9.31 -1.00 15.58
C TYR A 73 8.45 -2.22 15.34
N ILE A 74 7.66 -2.62 16.34
CA ILE A 74 6.65 -3.66 16.24
C ILE A 74 5.29 -2.98 16.20
N ILE A 75 4.42 -3.42 15.28
CA ILE A 75 3.02 -2.98 15.28
C ILE A 75 2.35 -3.55 16.53
N HIS A 76 1.97 -2.68 17.45
CA HIS A 76 1.29 -3.08 18.66
C HIS A 76 -0.22 -3.25 18.44
N GLN A 77 -0.84 -2.30 17.75
CA GLN A 77 -2.28 -2.28 17.55
C GLN A 77 -2.65 -1.65 16.21
N LYS A 78 -3.57 -2.27 15.48
CA LYS A 78 -4.21 -1.67 14.30
C LYS A 78 -5.41 -0.81 14.74
N ARG A 79 -5.47 0.43 14.26
CA ARG A 79 -6.57 1.36 14.49
C ARG A 79 -7.31 1.63 13.18
N ASP A 80 -8.45 2.29 13.30
CA ASP A 80 -9.24 2.72 12.15
C ASP A 80 -8.45 3.67 11.24
N ARG A 81 -8.86 3.71 9.95
CA ARG A 81 -8.32 4.63 8.93
C ARG A 81 -6.81 4.49 8.67
N ASP A 82 -6.33 3.25 8.57
CA ASP A 82 -4.93 2.96 8.21
C ASP A 82 -3.93 3.60 9.18
N SER A 83 -4.24 3.53 10.47
CA SER A 83 -3.38 4.05 11.54
C SER A 83 -2.97 2.95 12.49
N PHE A 84 -1.74 3.03 13.02
CA PHE A 84 -1.14 2.00 13.85
C PHE A 84 -0.50 2.60 15.09
N VAL A 85 -0.58 1.87 16.19
CA VAL A 85 0.22 2.14 17.39
C VAL A 85 1.45 1.26 17.30
N LEU A 86 2.62 1.87 17.51
CA LEU A 86 3.91 1.17 17.45
C LEU A 86 4.45 0.92 18.86
N ARG A 87 5.30 -0.09 18.96
CA ARG A 87 6.06 -0.42 20.16
C ARG A 87 7.52 -0.64 19.79
N GLU A 88 8.42 -0.17 20.63
CA GLU A 88 9.84 -0.46 20.53
C GLU A 88 10.15 -1.93 20.86
N LEU A 89 11.32 -2.41 20.43
CA LEU A 89 11.80 -3.74 20.81
C LEU A 89 11.94 -3.93 22.33
N SER A 90 12.17 -2.84 23.06
CA SER A 90 12.23 -2.79 24.52
C SER A 90 10.89 -3.09 25.20
N GLY A 91 9.78 -3.03 24.46
CA GLY A 91 8.43 -3.14 24.99
C GLY A 91 7.74 -1.80 25.20
N ALA A 92 8.45 -0.67 25.07
CA ALA A 92 7.87 0.66 25.24
C ALA A 92 6.88 1.00 24.11
N VAL A 93 5.65 1.40 24.46
CA VAL A 93 4.61 1.78 23.49
C VAL A 93 4.76 3.26 23.14
N LEU A 94 4.86 3.56 21.85
CA LEU A 94 4.91 4.94 21.35
C LEU A 94 3.57 5.63 21.59
N LYS A 95 3.63 6.84 22.15
CA LYS A 95 2.44 7.66 22.38
C LYS A 95 1.94 8.22 21.04
N GLY A 96 0.72 7.85 20.66
CA GLY A 96 0.05 8.37 19.48
C GLY A 96 -0.24 7.28 18.44
N HIS A 97 -0.67 7.72 17.26
CA HIS A 97 -0.93 6.85 16.12
C HIS A 97 -0.10 7.31 14.93
N ILE A 98 0.39 6.35 14.16
CA ILE A 98 1.17 6.59 12.96
C ILE A 98 0.35 6.16 11.75
N ASN A 99 0.32 7.01 10.72
CA ASN A 99 -0.31 6.66 9.45
C ASN A 99 0.54 5.65 8.67
N ILE A 100 -0.14 4.70 8.01
CA ILE A 100 0.45 3.65 7.18
C ILE A 100 1.48 4.13 6.15
N ARG A 101 1.29 5.34 5.60
CA ARG A 101 2.19 5.91 4.59
C ARG A 101 3.59 6.21 5.14
N ARG A 102 3.73 6.31 6.46
CA ARG A 102 5.00 6.50 7.15
C ARG A 102 5.66 5.18 7.55
N LEU A 103 5.02 4.04 7.31
CA LEU A 103 5.54 2.72 7.68
C LEU A 103 6.13 2.00 6.47
N ARG A 104 7.29 1.39 6.67
CA ARG A 104 7.90 0.45 5.72
C ARG A 104 8.18 -0.86 6.44
N LEU A 105 7.97 -1.98 5.77
CA LEU A 105 8.29 -3.29 6.36
C LEU A 105 9.81 -3.39 6.59
N PHE A 106 10.23 -3.75 7.80
CA PHE A 106 11.65 -3.86 8.16
C PHE A 106 12.29 -5.14 7.59
N TYR A 107 11.58 -6.27 7.68
CA TYR A 107 12.09 -7.57 7.27
C TYR A 107 10.94 -8.51 6.92
N PHE A 108 10.97 -9.09 5.72
CA PHE A 108 9.97 -10.07 5.26
C PHE A 108 10.60 -11.46 5.23
N ARG A 109 10.18 -12.35 6.13
CA ARG A 109 10.41 -13.80 6.00
C ARG A 109 9.05 -14.50 6.05
N PRO A 110 8.67 -15.31 5.04
CA PRO A 110 7.36 -15.95 4.98
C PRO A 110 7.02 -16.79 6.23
N ASP A 111 8.04 -17.38 6.85
CA ASP A 111 7.83 -18.42 7.87
C ASP A 111 7.79 -17.89 9.32
N ASN A 112 8.30 -16.67 9.60
CA ASN A 112 8.54 -16.19 10.97
C ASN A 112 8.17 -14.71 11.18
N GLN A 113 6.98 -14.27 10.74
CA GLN A 113 6.56 -12.86 10.88
C GLN A 113 6.14 -12.44 12.29
N THR A 114 6.03 -13.36 13.25
CA THR A 114 5.65 -13.07 14.63
C THR A 114 6.67 -13.65 15.60
N LEU A 115 7.19 -12.84 16.53
CA LEU A 115 7.87 -13.39 17.70
C LEU A 115 6.81 -14.06 18.58
N ARG A 116 6.82 -15.40 18.63
CA ARG A 116 6.14 -16.11 19.70
C ARG A 116 6.97 -15.89 20.97
N THR A 117 6.54 -14.97 21.83
CA THR A 117 7.08 -14.89 23.19
C THR A 117 6.67 -16.17 23.90
N SER A 118 7.62 -17.06 24.15
CA SER A 118 7.47 -18.09 25.17
C SER A 118 7.52 -17.38 26.52
N LEU A 119 6.37 -17.28 27.19
CA LEU A 119 6.32 -17.03 28.63
C LEU A 119 6.90 -18.25 29.37
#